data_AF-A0A925MH95-F1
#
_entry.id   AF-A0A925MH95-F1
#
_cell.length_a   1.000
_cell.length_b   1.000
_cell.length_c   1.000
_cell.angle_alpha   90.00
_cell.angle_beta   90.00
_cell.angle_gamma   90.00
#
_symmetry.space_group_name_H-M   'P 1'
#
loop_
_entity.id
_entity.type
_entity.pdbx_description
1 polymer ?
#
loop_
_entity_poly.entity_id
_entity_poly.type
_entity_poly.pdbx_seq_one_letter_code
_entity_poly.pdbx_strand_id
1 'polypeptide(L)'
;MLTTITLRSAVGPLRLYSEDDQLVWLALPGRSGPARPAAAGDAADGVLARTAAQLAEYFAGERRVFDLPLAPPGTAFQTEVWRALLDIPFGATCSYGDLARLLQRPSASRAV
;
A
#
# COMPACT_ATOMS: atom_id res chain seq x y z
N MET A 1 -9.06 13.74 -7.90
CA MET A 1 -8.61 14.74 -6.88
C MET A 1 -7.90 13.97 -5.78
N LEU A 2 -6.68 14.38 -5.39
CA LEU A 2 -5.94 13.73 -4.32
C LEU A 2 -6.50 14.12 -2.95
N THR A 3 -6.78 13.11 -2.13
CA THR A 3 -7.40 13.24 -0.81
C THR A 3 -6.54 12.50 0.23
N THR A 4 -6.48 12.99 1.47
CA THR A 4 -5.68 12.34 2.52
C THR A 4 -6.36 12.28 3.88
N ILE A 5 -6.10 11.20 4.63
CA ILE A 5 -6.47 11.05 6.06
C ILE A 5 -5.28 10.55 6.88
N THR A 6 -5.31 10.78 8.20
CA THR A 6 -4.32 10.25 9.15
C THR A 6 -4.98 9.29 10.14
N LEU A 7 -4.44 8.08 10.28
CA LEU A 7 -4.90 7.03 11.17
C LEU A 7 -3.85 6.71 12.23
N ARG A 8 -4.26 6.48 13.48
CA ARG A 8 -3.38 5.92 14.51
C ARG A 8 -3.33 4.40 14.37
N SER A 9 -2.15 3.81 14.50
CA SER A 9 -1.97 2.35 14.43
C SER A 9 -0.93 1.86 15.44
N ALA A 10 -0.82 0.54 15.59
CA ALA A 10 0.18 -0.11 16.45
C ALA A 10 1.62 0.23 16.07
N VAL A 11 1.88 0.59 14.81
CA VAL A 11 3.21 0.98 14.32
C VAL A 11 3.42 2.50 14.29
N GLY A 12 2.45 3.29 14.76
CA GLY A 12 2.46 4.76 14.76
C GLY A 12 1.44 5.38 13.79
N PRO A 13 1.47 6.72 13.57
CA PRO A 13 0.55 7.40 12.67
C PRO A 13 0.79 7.03 11.20
N LEU A 14 -0.24 6.50 10.55
CA LEU A 14 -0.27 6.19 9.13
C LEU A 14 -0.98 7.32 8.38
N ARG A 15 -0.43 7.75 7.25
CA ARG A 15 -1.11 8.66 6.32
C ARG A 15 -1.51 7.94 5.06
N LEU A 16 -2.78 8.06 4.71
CA LEU A 16 -3.37 7.43 3.54
C LEU A 16 -3.67 8.50 2.51
N TYR A 17 -3.46 8.16 1.24
CA TYR A 17 -3.75 9.04 0.11
C TYR A 17 -4.56 8.28 -0.92
N SER A 18 -5.63 8.89 -1.39
CA SER A 18 -6.47 8.32 -2.44
C SER A 18 -6.69 9.32 -3.56
N GLU A 19 -6.86 8.80 -4.77
CA GLU A 19 -7.32 9.52 -5.93
C GLU A 19 -8.38 8.66 -6.63
N ASP A 20 -9.51 9.27 -7.00
CA ASP A 20 -10.60 8.63 -7.75
C ASP A 20 -11.09 7.29 -7.15
N ASP A 21 -11.26 7.27 -5.82
CA ASP A 21 -11.64 6.10 -5.01
C ASP A 21 -10.65 4.92 -5.07
N GLN A 22 -9.38 5.19 -5.39
CA GLN A 22 -8.29 4.22 -5.33
C GLN A 22 -7.20 4.65 -4.35
N LEU A 23 -6.62 3.70 -3.62
CA LEU A 23 -5.50 3.96 -2.73
C LEU A 23 -4.22 4.09 -3.57
N VAL A 24 -3.59 5.27 -3.50
CA VAL A 24 -2.38 5.57 -4.29
C VAL A 24 -1.12 5.60 -3.42
N TRP A 25 -1.26 5.86 -2.11
CA TRP A 25 -0.11 5.91 -1.21
C TRP A 25 -0.47 5.61 0.25
N LEU A 26 0.44 4.94 0.96
CA LEU A 26 0.44 4.79 2.42
C LEU A 26 1.81 5.19 2.96
N ALA A 27 1.84 6.22 3.80
CA ALA A 27 3.07 6.69 4.43
C ALA A 27 3.14 6.23 5.90
N LEU A 28 4.24 5.54 6.22
CA LEU A 28 4.61 5.15 7.58
C LEU A 28 5.05 6.36 8.42
N PRO A 29 5.12 6.22 9.75
CA PRO A 29 5.60 7.29 10.63
C PRO A 29 7.02 7.73 10.23
N GLY A 30 7.25 9.04 10.23
CA GLY A 30 8.54 9.60 9.83
C GLY A 30 8.84 9.52 8.33
N ARG A 31 8.00 8.86 7.52
CA ARG A 31 8.10 8.90 6.06
C ARG A 31 7.14 9.94 5.49
N SER A 32 7.66 10.73 4.55
CA SER A 32 6.86 11.67 3.79
C SER A 32 6.16 10.94 2.66
N GLY A 33 4.86 11.20 2.51
CA GLY A 33 4.13 10.85 1.30
C GLY A 33 4.30 11.91 0.21
N PRO A 34 3.49 11.87 -0.85
CA PRO A 34 3.38 12.98 -1.78
C PRO A 34 3.04 14.28 -1.04
N ALA A 35 3.32 15.41 -1.70
CA ALA A 35 2.99 16.72 -1.18
C ALA A 35 1.54 16.73 -0.66
N ARG A 36 1.34 17.30 0.53
CA ARG A 36 0.04 17.24 1.19
C ARG A 36 -1.02 17.81 0.24
N PRO A 37 -2.07 17.04 -0.10
CA PRO A 37 -3.10 17.51 -0.99
C PRO A 37 -3.79 18.76 -0.42
N ALA A 38 -4.39 19.55 -1.32
CA ALA A 38 -5.13 20.75 -0.94
C ALA A 38 -6.38 20.43 -0.10
N ALA A 39 -6.95 19.23 -0.26
CA ALA A 39 -8.10 18.77 0.49
C ALA A 39 -7.68 17.71 1.53
N ALA A 40 -8.03 17.95 2.79
CA ALA A 40 -8.16 16.87 3.75
C ALA A 40 -9.44 16.10 3.41
N GLY A 41 -9.32 14.79 3.24
CA GLY A 41 -10.49 13.93 3.09
C GLY A 41 -11.19 13.78 4.40
N ASP A 42 -12.48 13.50 4.34
CA ASP A 42 -13.16 13.02 5.52
C ASP A 42 -12.86 11.53 5.70
N ALA A 43 -12.78 11.07 6.94
CA ALA A 43 -12.58 9.64 7.21
C ALA A 43 -13.77 8.78 6.72
N ALA A 44 -14.89 9.41 6.35
CA ALA A 44 -16.06 8.81 5.75
C ALA A 44 -15.96 8.59 4.23
N ASP A 45 -14.88 9.05 3.57
CA ASP A 45 -14.73 8.94 2.12
C ASP A 45 -14.33 7.52 1.69
N GLY A 46 -15.24 6.82 1.01
CA GLY A 46 -14.99 5.70 0.09
C GLY A 46 -13.85 4.74 0.47
N VAL A 47 -12.81 4.69 -0.36
CA VAL A 47 -11.64 3.82 -0.20
C VAL A 47 -10.83 4.11 1.06
N LEU A 48 -10.77 5.35 1.54
CA LEU A 48 -10.00 5.71 2.73
C LEU A 48 -10.67 5.15 3.99
N ALA A 49 -12.01 5.23 4.07
CA ALA A 49 -12.79 4.61 5.13
C ALA A 49 -12.61 3.07 5.13
N ARG A 50 -12.71 2.43 3.95
CA ARG A 50 -12.48 0.99 3.79
C ARG A 50 -11.06 0.60 4.20
N THR A 51 -10.06 1.38 3.80
CA THR A 51 -8.65 1.16 4.15
C THR A 51 -8.46 1.25 5.66
N ALA A 52 -9.06 2.26 6.32
CA ALA A 52 -8.97 2.42 7.76
C ALA A 52 -9.58 1.23 8.53
N ALA A 53 -10.76 0.76 8.11
CA ALA A 53 -11.41 -0.40 8.70
C ALA A 53 -10.56 -1.68 8.55
N GLN A 54 -10.08 -1.96 7.34
CA GLN A 54 -9.28 -3.16 7.08
C GLN A 54 -7.93 -3.12 7.81
N LEU A 55 -7.31 -1.95 7.96
CA LEU A 55 -6.09 -1.80 8.77
C LEU A 55 -6.37 -2.07 10.25
N ALA A 56 -7.52 -1.62 10.78
CA ALA A 56 -7.90 -1.92 12.16
C ALA A 56 -8.07 -3.43 12.39
N GLU A 57 -8.80 -4.12 11.50
CA GLU A 57 -8.97 -5.58 11.52
C GLU A 57 -7.62 -6.31 11.40
N TYR A 58 -6.71 -5.82 10.55
CA TYR A 58 -5.38 -6.39 10.38
C TYR A 58 -4.55 -6.29 11.66
N PHE A 59 -4.52 -5.12 12.30
CA PHE A 59 -3.80 -4.93 13.56
C PHE A 59 -4.44 -5.68 14.74
N ALA A 60 -5.75 -5.97 14.67
CA ALA A 60 -6.44 -6.84 15.62
C ALA A 60 -6.19 -8.34 15.36
N GLY A 61 -5.59 -8.70 14.21
CA GLY A 61 -5.35 -10.08 13.81
C GLY A 61 -6.57 -10.79 13.21
N GLU A 62 -7.65 -10.04 12.93
CA GLU A 62 -8.92 -10.53 12.38
C GLU A 62 -8.89 -10.62 10.85
N ARG A 63 -7.99 -9.87 10.21
CA ARG A 63 -7.81 -9.85 8.75
C ARG A 63 -6.39 -10.24 8.34
N ARG A 64 -6.29 -11.02 7.27
CA ARG A 64 -5.02 -11.39 6.61
C ARG A 64 -4.93 -11.00 5.14
N VAL A 65 -6.05 -10.70 4.51
CA VAL A 65 -6.15 -10.35 3.08
C VAL A 65 -6.83 -8.99 2.96
N PHE A 66 -6.25 -8.10 2.16
CA PHE A 66 -6.84 -6.80 1.85
C PHE A 66 -7.63 -6.87 0.56
N ASP A 67 -8.77 -6.20 0.54
CA ASP A 67 -9.61 -6.02 -0.64
C ASP A 67 -9.83 -4.52 -0.86
N LEU A 68 -8.86 -3.90 -1.52
CA LEU A 68 -8.80 -2.45 -1.72
C LEU A 68 -8.40 -2.17 -3.17
N PRO A 69 -9.06 -1.21 -3.86
CA PRO A 69 -8.60 -0.76 -5.16
C PRO A 69 -7.28 -0.01 -5.01
N LEU A 70 -6.19 -0.57 -5.55
CA LEU A 70 -4.85 0.01 -5.51
C LEU A 70 -4.47 0.60 -6.87
N ALA A 71 -3.98 1.84 -6.87
CA ALA A 71 -3.45 2.50 -8.06
C ALA A 71 -2.19 3.33 -7.76
N PRO A 72 -1.12 2.71 -7.21
CA PRO A 72 0.11 3.44 -6.93
C PRO A 72 0.77 3.94 -8.22
N PRO A 73 1.22 5.20 -8.29
CA PRO A 73 1.95 5.72 -9.44
C PRO A 73 3.36 5.12 -9.47
N GLY A 74 3.72 4.45 -10.57
CA GLY A 74 5.03 3.84 -10.75
C GLY A 74 5.35 3.52 -12.20
N THR A 75 6.62 3.22 -12.47
CA THR A 75 7.07 2.70 -13.76
C THR A 75 6.46 1.32 -14.02
N ALA A 76 6.43 0.88 -15.29
CA ALA A 76 5.96 -0.46 -15.64
C ALA A 76 6.65 -1.57 -14.83
N PHE A 77 7.97 -1.44 -14.62
CA PHE A 77 8.74 -2.39 -13.82
C PHE A 77 8.35 -2.37 -12.33
N GLN A 78 8.15 -1.20 -11.74
CA GLN A 78 7.68 -1.09 -10.35
C GLN A 78 6.29 -1.71 -10.19
N THR A 79 5.38 -1.47 -11.13
CA THR A 79 4.04 -2.06 -11.12
C THR A 79 4.08 -3.58 -11.26
N GLU A 80 4.97 -4.12 -12.09
CA GLU A 80 5.21 -5.58 -12.18
C GLU A 80 5.69 -6.14 -10.83
N VAL A 81 6.69 -5.50 -10.22
CA VAL A 81 7.21 -5.88 -8.89
C VAL A 81 6.12 -5.85 -7.83
N TRP A 82 5.33 -4.77 -7.76
CA TRP A 82 4.26 -4.64 -6.78
C TRP A 82 3.15 -5.66 -6.97
N ARG A 83 2.79 -6.01 -8.21
CA ARG A 83 1.83 -7.09 -8.47
C ARG A 83 2.34 -8.43 -7.95
N ALA A 84 3.60 -8.74 -8.21
CA ALA A 84 4.21 -9.98 -7.72
C ALA A 84 4.33 -10.02 -6.19
N LEU A 85 4.46 -8.87 -5.51
CA LEU A 85 4.41 -8.80 -4.04
C LEU A 85 3.03 -9.16 -3.46
N LEU A 86 1.94 -8.94 -4.20
CA LEU A 86 0.58 -9.30 -3.76
C LEU A 86 0.36 -10.81 -3.70
N ASP A 87 1.15 -11.59 -4.42
CA ASP A 87 1.07 -13.06 -4.43
C ASP A 87 1.75 -13.70 -3.20
N ILE A 88 2.47 -12.91 -2.38
CA ILE A 88 3.13 -13.41 -1.16
C ILE A 88 2.09 -13.53 -0.03
N PRO A 89 1.83 -14.74 0.49
CA PRO A 89 0.85 -14.93 1.55
C PRO A 89 1.25 -14.24 2.87
N PHE A 90 0.26 -13.88 3.67
CA PHE A 90 0.49 -13.38 5.03
C PHE A 90 1.35 -14.36 5.86
N GLY A 91 2.40 -13.84 6.49
CA GLY A 91 3.33 -14.62 7.30
C GLY A 91 4.39 -15.39 6.49
N ALA A 92 4.36 -15.31 5.16
CA ALA A 92 5.40 -15.87 4.29
C ALA A 92 6.46 -14.81 3.94
N THR A 93 7.61 -15.28 3.50
CA THR A 93 8.72 -14.44 3.01
C THR A 93 9.23 -15.00 1.70
N CYS A 94 9.66 -14.14 0.78
CA CYS A 94 10.44 -14.53 -0.39
C CYS A 94 11.73 -13.72 -0.45
N SER A 95 12.77 -14.25 -1.10
CA SER A 95 13.98 -13.48 -1.38
C SER A 95 13.79 -12.56 -2.58
N TYR A 96 14.59 -11.50 -2.67
CA TYR A 96 14.68 -10.68 -3.89
C TYR A 96 15.00 -11.51 -5.13
N GLY A 97 15.80 -12.57 -4.99
CA GLY A 97 16.10 -13.50 -6.08
C GLY A 97 14.92 -14.39 -6.48
N ASP A 98 14.02 -14.72 -5.55
CA ASP A 98 12.77 -15.42 -5.87
C ASP A 98 11.84 -14.51 -6.68
N LEU A 99 11.70 -13.25 -6.24
CA LEU A 99 10.85 -12.26 -6.91
C LEU A 99 11.39 -11.93 -8.31
N ALA A 100 12.71 -11.75 -8.45
CA ALA A 100 13.37 -11.58 -9.75
C ALA A 100 13.16 -12.77 -10.70
N ARG A 101 13.14 -14.01 -10.17
CA ARG A 101 12.83 -15.22 -10.95
C ARG A 101 11.36 -15.28 -11.36
N LEU A 102 10.44 -14.93 -10.46
CA LEU A 102 9.00 -14.87 -10.73
C LEU A 102 8.70 -13.88 -11.87
N LEU A 103 9.41 -12.74 -11.88
CA LEU A 103 9.31 -11.71 -12.92
C LEU A 103 10.07 -12.05 -14.22
N GLN A 104 10.60 -13.28 -14.35
CA GLN A 104 11.44 -13.72 -15.48
C GLN A 104 12.65 -12.81 -15.76
N ARG A 105 13.17 -12.15 -14.72
CA ARG A 105 14.32 -11.23 -14.78
C ARG A 105 15.35 -11.62 -13.72
N PRO A 106 16.00 -12.80 -13.81
CA PRO A 106 16.85 -13.34 -12.74
C PRO A 106 18.06 -12.44 -12.38
N SER A 107 18.52 -11.57 -13.29
CA SER A 107 19.59 -10.59 -13.04
C SER A 107 19.13 -9.31 -12.32
N ALA A 108 17.82 -9.11 -12.15
CA ALA A 108 17.25 -7.88 -11.59
C ALA A 108 17.12 -7.91 -10.05
N SER A 109 17.75 -8.87 -9.36
CA SER A 109 17.65 -9.05 -7.90
C SER A 109 18.05 -7.83 -7.06
N ARG A 110 18.83 -6.88 -7.61
CA ARG A 110 19.18 -5.61 -6.96
C ARG A 110 18.21 -4.46 -7.28
N ALA A 111 17.43 -4.60 -8.34
CA ALA A 111 16.47 -3.60 -8.80
C ALA A 111 15.06 -3.85 -8.26
N VAL A 112 14.79 -5.10 -7.89
CA VAL A 112 13.64 -5.54 -7.11
C VAL A 112 13.89 -5.28 -5.63
#